data_AF-A0A8T2UMP0-F1
#
_entry.id   AF-A0A8T2UMP0-F1
#
_cell.length_a   1.000
_cell.length_b   1.000
_cell.length_c   1.000
_cell.angle_alpha   90.00
_cell.angle_beta   90.00
_cell.angle_gamma   90.00
#
_symmetry.space_group_name_H-M   'P 1'
#
loop_
_entity.id
_entity.type
_entity.pdbx_description
1 polymer ?
#
loop_
_entity_poly.entity_id
_entity_poly.type
_entity_poly.pdbx_seq_one_letter_code
_entity_poly.pdbx_strand_id
1 'polypeptide(L)'
;MYGKCGVIEEARSLFDRIPERSSVTFSSMIAAYAKLEQWQAALMLYYRLHEDLIVPDKVTCITILDVCADMAALKEGEEVHAEVVMEAYELEEAVGTSLISLYGRCGSLEAAEAVFLRMPLQSSVTWNSLIAGFAQHGKGEKTLHLFNQMQGMGVRPTDVTFLIVLNACSHAGLVGEGWHCFYLMNHIWGVAALSDHYGCMVDLLGRAGLLDEAESLIWDMPDRPTIVTWMSLLGACRHQTDLQRGERAANILLQLDPENVASRVILSNIYAISYMEEETLIVIAED
;
A
#
# COMPACT_ATOMS: atom_id res chain seq x y z
N MET A 1 -14.98 10.66 -15.89
CA MET A 1 -13.61 10.64 -16.45
C MET A 1 -13.33 11.82 -17.38
N TYR A 2 -14.14 12.08 -18.42
CA TYR A 2 -13.85 13.11 -19.44
C TYR A 2 -13.65 14.55 -18.91
N GLY A 3 -14.34 14.95 -17.84
CA GLY A 3 -14.19 16.31 -17.29
C GLY A 3 -12.82 16.62 -16.69
N LYS A 4 -12.11 15.63 -16.13
CA LYS A 4 -10.74 15.85 -15.60
C LYS A 4 -9.69 15.86 -16.71
N CYS A 5 -9.89 15.07 -17.77
CA CYS A 5 -9.01 15.05 -18.94
C CYS A 5 -9.08 16.34 -19.76
N GLY A 6 -10.26 16.93 -19.92
CA GLY A 6 -10.40 18.22 -20.63
C GLY A 6 -9.64 19.35 -19.92
N VAL A 7 -9.67 19.38 -18.58
CA VAL A 7 -8.99 20.42 -17.80
C VAL A 7 -7.46 20.33 -17.90
N ILE A 8 -6.89 19.13 -17.99
CA ILE A 8 -5.42 18.99 -18.14
C ILE A 8 -4.95 19.37 -19.55
N GLU A 9 -5.74 19.11 -20.60
CA GLU A 9 -5.44 19.53 -21.96
C GLU A 9 -5.47 21.06 -22.10
N GLU A 10 -6.47 21.72 -21.49
CA GLU A 10 -6.53 23.17 -21.42
C GLU A 10 -5.34 23.75 -20.63
N ALA A 11 -5.03 23.18 -19.47
CA ALA A 11 -3.87 23.58 -18.67
C ALA A 11 -2.55 23.41 -19.47
N ARG A 12 -2.42 22.32 -20.24
CA ARG A 12 -1.26 22.08 -21.11
C ARG A 12 -1.17 23.13 -22.21
N SER A 13 -2.28 23.44 -22.87
CA SER A 13 -2.34 24.47 -23.90
C SER A 13 -1.91 25.85 -23.36
N LEU A 14 -2.35 26.20 -22.15
CA LEU A 14 -1.93 27.44 -21.48
C LEU A 14 -0.44 27.40 -21.15
N PHE A 15 0.06 26.30 -20.60
CA PHE A 15 1.47 26.10 -20.28
C PHE A 15 2.38 26.24 -21.51
N ASP A 16 1.99 25.68 -22.65
CA ASP A 16 2.75 25.77 -23.90
C ASP A 16 2.80 27.20 -24.46
N ARG A 17 1.85 28.07 -24.07
CA ARG A 17 1.79 29.49 -24.47
C ARG A 17 2.57 30.44 -23.54
N ILE A 18 3.10 29.96 -22.42
CA ILE A 18 3.91 30.78 -21.50
C ILE A 18 5.25 31.12 -22.18
N PRO A 19 5.60 32.41 -22.38
CA PRO A 19 6.84 32.80 -23.06
C PRO A 19 8.10 32.50 -22.26
N GLU A 20 8.05 32.72 -20.94
CA GLU A 20 9.14 32.44 -20.00
C GLU A 20 8.61 31.49 -18.92
N ARG A 21 8.94 30.21 -19.05
CA ARG A 21 8.57 29.21 -18.06
C ARG A 21 9.56 29.24 -16.92
N SER A 22 9.04 29.10 -15.71
CA SER A 22 9.85 28.98 -14.48
C SER A 22 9.73 27.57 -13.92
N SER A 23 10.64 27.23 -13.00
CA SER A 23 10.59 25.97 -12.25
C SER A 23 9.18 25.72 -11.68
N VAL A 24 8.56 26.73 -11.06
CA VAL A 24 7.20 26.65 -10.49
C VAL A 24 6.12 26.30 -11.53
N THR A 25 6.20 26.83 -12.76
CA THR A 25 5.23 26.50 -13.82
C THR A 25 5.34 25.04 -14.24
N PHE A 26 6.56 24.51 -14.33
CA PHE A 26 6.81 23.10 -14.60
C PHE A 26 6.38 22.23 -13.42
N SER A 27 6.77 22.58 -12.19
CA SER A 27 6.37 21.88 -10.94
C SER A 27 4.85 21.68 -10.89
N SER A 28 4.09 22.73 -11.21
CA SER A 28 2.62 22.70 -11.20
C SER A 28 2.05 21.76 -12.26
N MET A 29 2.59 21.81 -13.49
CA MET A 29 2.11 20.98 -14.60
C MET A 29 2.50 19.50 -14.43
N ILE A 30 3.72 19.23 -13.97
CA ILE A 30 4.23 17.90 -13.66
C ILE A 30 3.37 17.26 -12.54
N ALA A 31 3.12 17.99 -11.46
CA ALA A 31 2.25 17.51 -10.38
C ALA A 31 0.80 17.26 -10.85
N ALA A 32 0.29 18.04 -11.79
CA ALA A 32 -1.03 17.81 -12.36
C ALA A 32 -1.08 16.51 -13.18
N TYR A 33 -0.06 16.23 -14.01
CA TYR A 33 0.03 14.96 -14.73
C TYR A 33 0.22 13.76 -13.81
N ALA A 34 1.07 13.87 -12.78
CA ALA A 34 1.27 12.82 -11.78
C ALA A 34 -0.05 12.45 -11.08
N LYS A 35 -0.82 13.45 -10.64
CA LYS A 35 -2.14 13.24 -10.00
C LYS A 35 -3.20 12.60 -10.91
N LEU A 36 -3.03 12.71 -12.22
CA LEU A 36 -3.91 12.08 -13.22
C LEU A 36 -3.36 10.75 -13.73
N GLU A 37 -2.32 10.22 -13.07
CA GLU A 37 -1.63 8.97 -13.42
C GLU A 37 -1.07 8.98 -14.85
N GLN A 38 -0.80 10.17 -15.40
CA GLN A 38 -0.16 10.36 -16.70
C GLN A 38 1.36 10.46 -16.52
N TRP A 39 1.94 9.40 -15.95
CA TRP A 39 3.33 9.34 -15.50
C TRP A 39 4.33 9.65 -16.61
N GLN A 40 4.13 9.09 -17.80
CA GLN A 40 4.98 9.36 -18.95
C GLN A 40 4.97 10.84 -19.37
N ALA A 41 3.82 11.50 -19.26
CA ALA A 41 3.69 12.92 -19.58
C ALA A 41 4.39 13.80 -18.53
N ALA A 42 4.35 13.40 -17.25
CA ALA A 42 5.10 14.05 -16.19
C ALA A 42 6.62 13.95 -16.44
N LEU A 43 7.14 12.76 -16.77
CA LEU A 43 8.56 12.56 -17.11
C LEU A 43 8.98 13.33 -18.36
N MET A 44 8.16 13.36 -19.41
CA MET A 44 8.46 14.15 -20.60
C MET A 44 8.58 15.65 -20.29
N LEU A 45 7.75 16.18 -19.39
CA LEU A 45 7.88 17.57 -18.96
C LEU A 45 9.09 17.81 -18.08
N TYR A 46 9.50 16.83 -17.27
CA TYR A 46 10.75 16.91 -16.52
C TYR A 46 11.98 16.98 -17.43
N TYR A 47 12.05 16.15 -18.47
CA TYR A 47 13.15 16.26 -19.44
C TYR A 47 13.12 17.58 -20.20
N ARG A 48 11.92 18.09 -20.53
CA ARG A 48 11.79 19.42 -21.16
C ARG A 48 12.24 20.56 -20.24
N LEU A 49 12.03 20.45 -18.93
CA LEU A 49 12.53 21.43 -17.96
C LEU A 49 14.06 21.55 -18.05
N HIS A 50 14.75 20.43 -18.25
CA HIS A 50 16.20 20.38 -18.48
C HIS A 50 16.62 20.95 -19.83
N GLU A 51 15.86 20.68 -20.91
CA GLU A 51 16.09 21.29 -22.23
C GLU A 51 15.98 22.82 -22.18
N ASP A 52 15.05 23.34 -21.38
CA ASP A 52 14.87 24.78 -21.14
C ASP A 52 15.92 25.36 -20.16
N LEU A 53 16.91 24.57 -19.71
CA LEU A 53 17.98 24.92 -18.76
C LEU A 53 17.46 25.44 -17.41
N ILE A 54 16.32 24.93 -16.97
CA ILE A 54 15.69 25.29 -15.70
C ILE A 54 16.07 24.23 -14.66
N VAL A 55 16.52 24.67 -13.49
CA VAL A 55 16.80 23.76 -12.36
C VAL A 55 15.48 23.35 -11.70
N PRO A 56 15.21 22.04 -11.53
CA PRO A 56 14.02 21.55 -10.84
C PRO A 56 14.07 21.93 -9.36
N ASP A 57 12.95 22.41 -8.84
CA ASP A 57 12.79 22.64 -7.42
C ASP A 57 12.52 21.32 -6.67
N LYS A 58 12.57 21.38 -5.33
CA LYS A 58 12.29 20.23 -4.45
C LYS A 58 10.95 19.56 -4.76
N VAL A 59 9.93 20.35 -5.13
CA VAL A 59 8.58 19.84 -5.41
C VAL A 59 8.58 19.02 -6.70
N THR A 60 9.30 19.48 -7.73
CA THR A 60 9.52 18.74 -8.97
C THR A 60 10.26 17.44 -8.70
N CYS A 61 11.36 17.47 -7.94
CA CYS A 61 12.13 16.27 -7.63
C CYS A 61 11.27 15.24 -6.88
N ILE A 62 10.56 15.65 -5.82
CA ILE A 62 9.65 14.77 -5.07
C ILE A 62 8.62 14.14 -6.00
N THR A 63 7.96 14.95 -6.83
CA THR A 63 6.90 14.48 -7.73
C THR A 63 7.44 13.47 -8.75
N ILE A 64 8.62 13.73 -9.31
CA ILE A 64 9.23 12.84 -10.31
C ILE A 64 9.77 11.56 -9.65
N LEU A 65 10.33 11.63 -8.44
CA LEU A 65 10.72 10.45 -7.68
C LEU A 65 9.50 9.54 -7.42
N ASP A 66 8.37 10.11 -7.01
CA ASP A 66 7.14 9.35 -6.78
C ASP A 66 6.60 8.75 -8.09
N VAL A 67 6.65 9.49 -9.20
CA VAL A 67 6.29 9.00 -10.55
C VAL A 67 7.20 7.83 -10.97
N CYS A 68 8.51 7.95 -10.76
CA CYS A 68 9.44 6.86 -11.05
C CYS A 68 9.16 5.63 -10.18
N ALA A 69 8.78 5.84 -8.91
CA ALA A 69 8.37 4.78 -7.99
C ALA A 69 7.09 4.07 -8.46
N ASP A 70 6.10 4.83 -8.95
CA ASP A 70 4.85 4.31 -9.54
C ASP A 70 5.09 3.47 -10.78
N MET A 71 6.03 3.91 -11.63
CA MET A 71 6.39 3.22 -12.86
C MET A 71 7.38 2.06 -12.66
N ALA A 72 7.93 1.88 -11.47
CA ALA A 72 9.12 1.05 -11.22
C ALA A 72 10.31 1.40 -12.13
N ALA A 73 10.45 2.69 -12.48
CA ALA A 73 11.47 3.25 -13.35
C ALA A 73 12.74 3.63 -12.56
N LEU A 74 13.48 2.61 -12.10
CA LEU A 74 14.62 2.79 -11.21
C LEU A 74 15.72 3.66 -11.83
N LYS A 75 16.02 3.48 -13.11
CA LYS A 75 17.12 4.19 -13.78
C LYS A 75 16.85 5.71 -13.83
N GLU A 76 15.64 6.07 -14.23
CA GLU A 76 15.17 7.46 -14.25
C GLU A 76 15.14 8.05 -12.84
N GLY A 77 14.74 7.25 -11.84
CA GLY A 77 14.81 7.65 -10.43
C GLY A 77 16.24 7.90 -9.92
N GLU A 78 17.22 7.10 -10.34
CA GLU A 78 18.64 7.29 -10.01
C GLU A 78 19.21 8.57 -10.63
N GLU A 79 18.79 8.93 -11.84
CA GLU A 79 19.12 10.20 -12.49
C GLU A 79 18.63 11.39 -11.64
N VAL A 80 17.39 11.32 -11.16
CA VAL A 80 16.79 12.35 -10.29
C VAL A 80 17.48 12.38 -8.92
N HIS A 81 17.86 11.23 -8.36
CA HIS A 81 18.60 11.18 -7.10
C HIS A 81 19.99 11.83 -7.22
N ALA A 82 20.70 11.61 -8.33
CA ALA A 82 21.98 12.28 -8.56
C ALA A 82 21.82 13.81 -8.54
N GLU A 83 20.75 14.31 -9.15
CA GLU A 83 20.42 15.74 -9.13
C GLU A 83 20.02 16.25 -7.75
N VAL A 84 19.21 15.51 -7.01
CA VAL A 84 18.87 15.81 -5.61
C VAL A 84 20.12 15.98 -4.75
N VAL A 85 21.15 15.14 -4.95
CA VAL A 85 22.44 15.24 -4.26
C VAL A 85 23.25 16.46 -4.72
N MET A 86 23.23 16.79 -6.01
CA MET A 86 23.92 17.99 -6.53
C MET A 86 23.35 19.28 -5.93
N GLU A 87 22.04 19.34 -5.75
CA GLU A 87 21.33 20.49 -5.18
C GLU A 87 21.24 20.48 -3.64
N ALA A 88 21.87 19.49 -2.98
CA ALA A 88 21.84 19.29 -1.53
C ALA A 88 20.42 19.15 -0.93
N TYR A 89 19.47 18.64 -1.72
CA TYR A 89 18.08 18.44 -1.33
C TYR A 89 17.85 17.16 -0.52
N GLU A 90 18.78 16.20 -0.55
CA GLU A 90 18.67 14.90 0.12
C GLU A 90 18.56 14.98 1.65
N LEU A 91 18.99 16.09 2.23
CA LEU A 91 18.91 16.35 3.67
C LEU A 91 17.52 16.77 4.12
N GLU A 92 16.64 17.15 3.19
CA GLU A 92 15.26 17.51 3.46
C GLU A 92 14.41 16.25 3.67
N GLU A 93 13.66 16.22 4.76
CA GLU A 93 12.88 15.04 5.16
C GLU A 93 11.92 14.56 4.04
N ALA A 94 11.23 15.49 3.38
CA ALA A 94 10.28 15.18 2.32
C ALA A 94 10.97 14.52 1.10
N VAL A 95 12.14 15.04 0.71
CA VAL A 95 12.90 14.52 -0.43
C VAL A 95 13.50 13.15 -0.09
N GLY A 96 14.11 13.01 1.10
CA GLY A 96 14.62 11.73 1.58
C GLY A 96 13.53 10.67 1.70
N THR A 97 12.32 11.04 2.13
CA THR A 97 11.16 10.14 2.19
C THR A 97 10.77 9.64 0.78
N SER A 98 10.70 10.52 -0.22
CA SER A 98 10.41 10.12 -1.61
C SER A 98 11.53 9.27 -2.22
N LEU A 99 12.80 9.52 -1.88
CA LEU A 99 13.92 8.66 -2.28
C LEU A 99 13.80 7.25 -1.68
N ILE A 100 13.48 7.13 -0.38
CA ILE A 100 13.23 5.83 0.27
C ILE A 100 12.07 5.11 -0.42
N SER A 101 10.98 5.84 -0.71
CA SER A 101 9.81 5.32 -1.43
C SER A 101 10.16 4.81 -2.82
N LEU A 102 10.91 5.59 -3.61
CA LEU A 102 11.42 5.20 -4.93
C LEU A 102 12.16 3.87 -4.85
N TYR A 103 13.21 3.81 -4.04
CA TYR A 103 14.06 2.62 -3.96
C TYR A 103 13.31 1.41 -3.40
N GLY A 104 12.45 1.62 -2.40
CA GLY A 104 11.61 0.58 -1.82
C GLY A 104 10.67 -0.04 -2.85
N ARG A 105 9.95 0.79 -3.62
CA ARG A 105 8.99 0.31 -4.63
C ARG A 105 9.66 -0.31 -5.85
N CYS A 106 10.83 0.17 -6.23
CA CYS A 106 11.66 -0.43 -7.27
C CYS A 106 12.41 -1.71 -6.82
N GLY A 107 12.33 -2.09 -5.54
CA GLY A 107 12.97 -3.28 -5.00
C GLY A 107 14.46 -3.16 -4.71
N SER A 108 15.03 -1.96 -4.78
CA SER A 108 16.40 -1.67 -4.36
C SER A 108 16.44 -1.34 -2.86
N LEU A 109 16.17 -2.35 -2.04
CA LEU A 109 15.98 -2.18 -0.59
C LEU A 109 17.25 -1.68 0.11
N GLU A 110 18.42 -2.09 -0.35
CA GLU A 110 19.71 -1.65 0.17
C GLU A 110 19.94 -0.15 -0.08
N ALA A 111 19.51 0.35 -1.24
CA ALA A 111 19.58 1.79 -1.55
C ALA A 111 18.58 2.58 -0.69
N ALA A 112 17.38 2.05 -0.46
CA ALA A 112 16.40 2.66 0.45
C ALA A 112 16.95 2.77 1.88
N GLU A 113 17.56 1.70 2.40
CA GLU A 113 18.20 1.70 3.72
C GLU A 113 19.41 2.65 3.77
N ALA A 114 20.21 2.74 2.69
CA ALA A 114 21.33 3.66 2.60
C ALA A 114 20.90 5.14 2.62
N VAL A 115 19.82 5.49 1.92
CA VAL A 115 19.24 6.84 1.98
C VAL A 115 18.74 7.13 3.39
N PHE A 116 17.97 6.22 3.97
CA PHE A 116 17.42 6.36 5.32
C PHE A 116 18.50 6.60 6.38
N LEU A 117 19.60 5.84 6.34
CA LEU A 117 20.72 5.98 7.28
C LEU A 117 21.49 7.30 7.15
N ARG A 118 21.40 7.97 5.99
CA ARG A 118 22.04 9.27 5.74
C ARG A 118 21.17 10.46 6.16
N MET A 119 19.88 10.24 6.41
CA MET A 119 18.98 11.32 6.80
C MET A 119 19.33 11.87 8.18
N PRO A 120 19.35 13.20 8.37
CA PRO A 120 19.68 13.81 9.66
C PRO A 120 18.62 13.59 10.73
N LEU A 121 17.35 13.45 10.31
CA LEU A 121 16.22 13.17 11.18
C LEU A 121 15.33 12.11 10.52
N GLN A 122 14.98 11.09 11.30
CA GLN A 122 14.12 9.99 10.87
C GLN A 122 12.79 10.07 11.63
N SER A 123 11.78 10.65 11.01
CA SER A 123 10.43 10.73 11.56
C SER A 123 9.65 9.44 11.36
N SER A 124 8.47 9.34 11.96
CA SER A 124 7.53 8.24 11.69
C SER A 124 7.22 8.06 10.21
N VAL A 125 7.22 9.14 9.42
CA VAL A 125 6.97 9.07 7.96
C VAL A 125 8.13 8.36 7.25
N THR A 126 9.37 8.75 7.53
CA THR A 126 10.56 8.11 6.93
C THR A 126 10.68 6.63 7.32
N TRP A 127 10.40 6.30 8.59
CA TRP A 127 10.35 4.92 9.08
C TRP A 127 9.27 4.12 8.36
N ASN A 128 8.06 4.67 8.22
CA ASN A 128 6.96 4.01 7.51
C ASN A 128 7.32 3.75 6.05
N SER A 129 7.97 4.69 5.35
CA SER A 129 8.42 4.47 3.97
C SER A 129 9.43 3.33 3.87
N LEU A 130 10.40 3.26 4.78
CA LEU A 130 11.39 2.18 4.80
C LEU A 130 10.73 0.82 5.09
N ILE A 131 9.93 0.75 6.17
CA ILE A 131 9.22 -0.46 6.60
C ILE A 131 8.28 -0.95 5.48
N ALA A 132 7.56 -0.03 4.81
CA ALA A 132 6.68 -0.36 3.70
C ALA A 132 7.44 -0.98 2.52
N GLY A 133 8.62 -0.46 2.17
CA GLY A 133 9.47 -1.03 1.13
C GLY A 133 9.81 -2.49 1.42
N PHE A 134 10.28 -2.81 2.62
CA PHE A 134 10.56 -4.20 3.01
C PHE A 134 9.29 -5.08 3.04
N ALA A 135 8.18 -4.54 3.54
CA ALA A 135 6.90 -5.26 3.61
C ALA A 135 6.38 -5.66 2.22
N GLN A 136 6.39 -4.73 1.26
CA GLN A 136 5.92 -4.95 -0.12
C GLN A 136 6.70 -6.05 -0.86
N HIS A 137 7.98 -6.22 -0.52
CA HIS A 137 8.86 -7.25 -1.09
C HIS A 137 8.89 -8.54 -0.26
N GLY A 138 7.89 -8.76 0.60
CA GLY A 138 7.70 -10.00 1.35
C GLY A 138 8.76 -10.24 2.44
N LYS A 139 9.49 -9.21 2.87
CA LYS A 139 10.53 -9.32 3.92
C LYS A 139 9.91 -9.17 5.31
N GLY A 140 8.98 -10.05 5.67
CA GLY A 140 8.19 -9.97 6.92
C GLY A 140 9.05 -9.90 8.19
N GLU A 141 10.06 -10.74 8.33
CA GLU A 141 10.95 -10.73 9.51
C GLU A 141 11.75 -9.41 9.63
N LYS A 142 12.31 -8.93 8.52
CA LYS A 142 13.03 -7.64 8.49
C LYS A 142 12.08 -6.46 8.74
N THR A 143 10.84 -6.55 8.28
CA THR A 143 9.78 -5.57 8.57
C THR A 143 9.55 -5.46 10.08
N LEU A 144 9.38 -6.59 10.77
CA LEU A 144 9.23 -6.62 12.23
C LEU A 144 10.50 -6.15 12.95
N HIS A 145 11.67 -6.48 12.43
CA HIS A 145 12.94 -5.98 12.98
C HIS A 145 13.03 -4.46 12.92
N LEU A 146 12.71 -3.86 11.77
CA LEU A 146 12.69 -2.40 11.59
C LEU A 146 11.62 -1.73 12.47
N PHE A 147 10.44 -2.33 12.60
CA PHE A 147 9.42 -1.87 13.53
C PHE A 147 9.90 -1.87 14.99
N ASN A 148 10.62 -2.91 15.41
CA ASN A 148 11.22 -2.97 16.75
C ASN A 148 12.35 -1.94 16.92
N GLN A 149 13.16 -1.69 15.89
CA GLN A 149 14.17 -0.62 15.90
C GLN A 149 13.54 0.77 16.05
N MET A 150 12.49 1.06 15.27
CA MET A 150 11.72 2.31 15.37
C MET A 150 11.25 2.57 16.80
N GLN A 151 10.66 1.55 17.43
CA GLN A 151 10.22 1.63 18.84
C GLN A 151 11.40 1.81 19.80
N GLY A 152 12.50 1.07 19.60
CA GLY A 152 13.71 1.18 20.42
C GLY A 152 14.40 2.54 20.33
N MET A 153 14.23 3.25 19.21
CA MET A 153 14.68 4.63 19.03
C MET A 153 13.69 5.68 19.56
N GLY A 154 12.58 5.25 20.17
CA GLY A 154 11.57 6.13 20.73
C GLY A 154 10.71 6.84 19.69
N VAL A 155 10.76 6.41 18.42
CA VAL A 155 9.89 6.94 17.37
C VAL A 155 8.51 6.31 17.51
N ARG A 156 7.50 7.14 17.72
CA ARG A 156 6.12 6.69 17.97
C ARG A 156 5.52 6.03 16.71
N PRO A 157 5.11 4.76 16.77
CA PRO A 157 4.31 4.13 15.72
C PRO A 157 2.96 4.83 15.53
N THR A 158 2.52 4.93 14.27
CA THR A 158 1.21 5.48 13.90
C THR A 158 0.27 4.38 13.42
N ASP A 159 -0.98 4.73 13.14
CA ASP A 159 -1.93 3.87 12.43
C ASP A 159 -1.33 3.30 11.13
N VAL A 160 -0.69 4.16 10.32
CA VAL A 160 0.01 3.73 9.10
C VAL A 160 1.12 2.71 9.40
N THR A 161 1.88 2.88 10.49
CA THR A 161 2.93 1.92 10.87
C THR A 161 2.33 0.54 11.14
N PHE A 162 1.25 0.47 11.93
CA PHE A 162 0.61 -0.79 12.26
C PHE A 162 -0.04 -1.45 11.04
N LEU A 163 -0.67 -0.67 10.15
CA LEU A 163 -1.23 -1.20 8.91
C LEU A 163 -0.15 -1.92 8.08
N ILE A 164 1.02 -1.29 7.91
CA ILE A 164 2.14 -1.88 7.15
C ILE A 164 2.61 -3.19 7.79
N VAL A 165 2.83 -3.19 9.11
CA VAL A 165 3.36 -4.36 9.84
C VAL A 165 2.34 -5.51 9.86
N LEU A 166 1.06 -5.22 10.10
CA LEU A 166 0.00 -6.25 10.08
C LEU A 166 -0.17 -6.86 8.70
N ASN A 167 -0.09 -6.04 7.64
CA ASN A 167 -0.14 -6.55 6.27
C ASN A 167 1.06 -7.46 5.96
N ALA A 168 2.27 -7.08 6.41
CA ALA A 168 3.46 -7.92 6.28
C ALA A 168 3.32 -9.25 7.04
N CYS A 169 2.75 -9.22 8.26
CA CYS A 169 2.43 -10.44 9.01
C CYS A 169 1.44 -11.32 8.25
N SER A 170 0.38 -10.74 7.67
CA SER A 170 -0.60 -11.48 6.85
C SER A 170 0.05 -12.22 5.70
N HIS A 171 0.88 -11.52 4.90
CA HIS A 171 1.56 -12.13 3.76
C HIS A 171 2.61 -13.17 4.17
N ALA A 172 3.27 -12.99 5.32
CA ALA A 172 4.27 -13.92 5.84
C ALA A 172 3.67 -15.07 6.67
N GLY A 173 2.36 -15.06 6.96
CA GLY A 173 1.71 -16.07 7.82
C GLY A 173 2.12 -15.99 9.29
N LEU A 174 2.58 -14.83 9.77
CA LEU A 174 3.10 -14.64 11.14
C LEU A 174 1.95 -14.30 12.10
N VAL A 175 1.12 -15.29 12.43
CA VAL A 175 -0.11 -15.12 13.23
C VAL A 175 0.18 -14.56 14.63
N GLY A 176 1.17 -15.10 15.34
CA GLY A 176 1.48 -14.67 16.71
C GLY A 176 1.95 -13.21 16.78
N GLU A 177 2.79 -12.83 15.82
CA GLU A 177 3.38 -11.51 15.67
C GLU A 177 2.33 -10.50 15.21
N GLY A 178 1.40 -10.91 14.35
CA GLY A 178 0.24 -10.11 13.97
C GLY A 178 -0.62 -9.75 15.18
N TRP A 179 -0.99 -10.74 16.00
CA TRP A 179 -1.70 -10.50 17.27
C TRP A 179 -0.92 -9.64 18.24
N HIS A 180 0.39 -9.88 18.35
CA HIS A 180 1.26 -9.07 19.21
C HIS A 180 1.27 -7.60 18.77
N CYS A 181 1.42 -7.33 17.47
CA CYS A 181 1.37 -5.97 16.94
C CYS A 181 0.00 -5.33 17.14
N PHE A 182 -1.09 -6.06 16.92
CA PHE A 182 -2.45 -5.58 17.14
C PHE A 182 -2.72 -5.25 18.63
N TYR A 183 -2.16 -6.05 19.54
CA TYR A 183 -2.19 -5.76 20.98
C TYR A 183 -1.39 -4.50 21.32
N LEU A 184 -0.15 -4.38 20.83
CA LEU A 184 0.70 -3.20 21.06
C LEU A 184 0.02 -1.92 20.58
N MET A 185 -0.62 -1.98 19.41
CA MET A 185 -1.36 -0.86 18.82
C MET A 185 -2.40 -0.30 19.79
N ASN A 186 -3.30 -1.14 20.28
CA ASN A 186 -4.43 -0.70 21.10
C ASN A 186 -4.05 -0.42 22.56
N HIS A 187 -3.19 -1.25 23.15
CA HIS A 187 -2.97 -1.25 24.61
C HIS A 187 -1.70 -0.53 25.06
N ILE A 188 -0.66 -0.49 24.23
CA ILE A 188 0.63 0.13 24.58
C ILE A 188 0.75 1.51 23.96
N TRP A 189 0.50 1.61 22.65
CA TRP A 189 0.66 2.86 21.90
C TRP A 189 -0.60 3.72 21.84
N GLY A 190 -1.75 3.15 22.24
CA GLY A 190 -3.04 3.84 22.26
C GLY A 190 -3.49 4.32 20.87
N VAL A 191 -3.10 3.60 19.83
CA VAL A 191 -3.53 3.83 18.45
C VAL A 191 -4.80 3.01 18.23
N ALA A 192 -5.92 3.66 17.90
CA ALA A 192 -7.19 2.97 17.72
C ALA A 192 -7.17 2.13 16.43
N ALA A 193 -7.52 0.84 16.54
CA ALA A 193 -7.67 -0.02 15.38
C ALA A 193 -8.83 0.46 14.48
N LEU A 194 -8.50 0.81 13.23
CA LEU A 194 -9.46 1.14 12.17
C LEU A 194 -9.78 -0.09 11.31
N SER A 195 -10.82 0.01 10.47
CA SER A 195 -11.28 -1.08 9.58
C SER A 195 -10.16 -1.76 8.79
N ASP A 196 -9.16 -1.01 8.31
CA ASP A 196 -8.07 -1.58 7.51
C ASP A 196 -7.17 -2.52 8.34
N HIS A 197 -6.95 -2.21 9.63
CA HIS A 197 -6.19 -3.07 10.54
C HIS A 197 -6.93 -4.38 10.82
N TYR A 198 -8.25 -4.31 11.02
CA TYR A 198 -9.10 -5.50 11.13
C TYR A 198 -9.08 -6.31 9.84
N GLY A 199 -9.12 -5.66 8.68
CA GLY A 199 -8.99 -6.30 7.38
C GLY A 199 -7.70 -7.12 7.25
N CYS A 200 -6.55 -6.57 7.66
CA CYS A 200 -5.27 -7.28 7.68
C CYS A 200 -5.28 -8.48 8.64
N MET A 201 -5.86 -8.33 9.84
CA MET A 201 -5.96 -9.43 10.80
C MET A 201 -6.88 -10.56 10.32
N VAL A 202 -8.02 -10.22 9.72
CA VAL A 202 -8.94 -11.20 9.12
C VAL A 202 -8.29 -11.94 7.96
N ASP A 203 -7.56 -11.25 7.08
CA ASP A 203 -6.79 -11.89 6.00
C ASP A 203 -5.72 -12.84 6.56
N LEU A 204 -4.97 -12.42 7.59
CA LEU A 204 -3.95 -13.22 8.26
C LEU A 204 -4.54 -14.51 8.86
N LEU A 205 -5.61 -14.38 9.65
CA LEU A 205 -6.29 -15.51 10.30
C LEU A 205 -6.94 -16.42 9.26
N GLY A 206 -7.57 -15.84 8.24
CA GLY A 206 -8.20 -16.57 7.15
C GLY A 206 -7.22 -17.43 6.36
N ARG A 207 -6.05 -16.88 6.01
CA ARG A 207 -4.95 -17.63 5.36
C ARG A 207 -4.41 -18.75 6.25
N ALA A 208 -4.39 -18.54 7.56
CA ALA A 208 -3.96 -19.55 8.53
C ALA A 208 -5.02 -20.62 8.84
N GLY A 209 -6.23 -20.51 8.30
CA GLY A 209 -7.35 -21.44 8.57
C GLY A 209 -8.07 -21.19 9.90
N LEU A 210 -7.76 -20.09 10.58
CA LEU A 210 -8.35 -19.68 11.87
C LEU A 210 -9.64 -18.87 11.64
N LEU A 211 -10.62 -19.50 10.97
CA LEU A 211 -11.84 -18.82 10.51
C LEU A 211 -12.77 -18.41 11.65
N ASP A 212 -12.79 -19.18 12.74
CA ASP A 212 -13.57 -18.90 13.94
C ASP A 212 -13.08 -17.60 14.60
N GLU A 213 -11.77 -17.47 14.76
CA GLU A 213 -11.11 -16.28 15.30
C GLU A 213 -11.28 -15.08 14.36
N ALA A 214 -11.18 -15.30 13.04
CA ALA A 214 -11.38 -14.27 12.03
C ALA A 214 -12.82 -13.70 12.09
N GLU A 215 -13.82 -14.57 12.17
CA GLU A 215 -15.23 -14.18 12.29
C GLU A 215 -15.50 -13.48 13.63
N SER A 216 -14.99 -14.01 14.74
CA SER A 216 -15.12 -13.37 16.07
C SER A 216 -14.54 -11.95 16.06
N LEU A 217 -13.36 -11.77 15.46
CA LEU A 217 -12.70 -10.48 15.39
C LEU A 217 -13.51 -9.44 14.61
N ILE A 218 -14.25 -9.86 13.57
CA ILE A 218 -15.16 -8.96 12.84
C ILE A 218 -16.31 -8.51 13.74
N TRP A 219 -16.87 -9.41 14.53
CA TRP A 219 -17.95 -9.06 15.46
C TRP A 219 -17.49 -8.15 16.61
N ASP A 220 -16.23 -8.26 17.03
CA ASP A 220 -15.62 -7.44 18.08
C ASP A 220 -15.18 -6.04 17.59
N MET A 221 -15.41 -5.72 16.30
CA MET A 221 -15.10 -4.38 15.77
C MET A 221 -15.91 -3.30 16.52
N PRO A 222 -15.27 -2.21 16.98
CA PRO A 222 -15.95 -1.13 17.70
C PRO A 222 -16.93 -0.37 16.80
N ASP A 223 -16.61 -0.28 15.50
CA ASP A 223 -17.49 0.26 14.46
C ASP A 223 -18.14 -0.87 13.65
N ARG A 224 -19.17 -0.52 12.87
CA ARG A 224 -19.87 -1.50 12.02
C ARG A 224 -18.87 -2.18 11.06
N PRO A 225 -18.87 -3.52 11.00
CA PRO A 225 -18.09 -4.27 10.03
C PRO A 225 -18.28 -3.76 8.61
N THR A 226 -17.19 -3.65 7.85
CA THR A 226 -17.22 -3.11 6.49
C THR A 226 -17.35 -4.22 5.46
N ILE A 227 -17.69 -3.84 4.23
CA ILE A 227 -17.70 -4.76 3.08
C ILE A 227 -16.32 -5.43 2.93
N VAL A 228 -15.24 -4.69 3.16
CA VAL A 228 -13.87 -5.18 3.00
C VAL A 228 -13.57 -6.32 3.98
N THR A 229 -13.90 -6.19 5.27
CA THR A 229 -13.61 -7.23 6.27
C THR A 229 -14.40 -8.51 6.01
N TRP A 230 -15.67 -8.41 5.62
CA TRP A 230 -16.48 -9.58 5.26
C TRP A 230 -16.04 -10.21 3.93
N MET A 231 -15.59 -9.41 2.95
CA MET A 231 -15.01 -9.92 1.71
C MET A 231 -13.71 -10.70 1.96
N SER A 232 -12.86 -10.24 2.88
CA SER A 232 -11.65 -10.97 3.29
C SER A 232 -12.00 -12.32 3.93
N LEU A 233 -12.97 -12.36 4.86
CA LEU A 233 -13.42 -13.61 5.47
C LEU A 233 -14.04 -14.56 4.43
N LEU A 234 -14.88 -14.05 3.53
CA LEU A 234 -15.51 -14.85 2.48
C LEU A 234 -14.45 -15.46 1.53
N GLY A 235 -13.43 -14.69 1.17
CA GLY A 235 -12.28 -15.17 0.42
C GLY A 235 -11.53 -16.29 1.14
N ALA A 236 -11.32 -16.16 2.46
CA ALA A 236 -10.69 -17.20 3.28
C ALA A 236 -11.53 -18.48 3.38
N CYS A 237 -12.85 -18.35 3.58
CA CYS A 237 -13.78 -19.48 3.62
C CYS A 237 -13.73 -20.29 2.32
N ARG A 238 -13.58 -19.62 1.16
CA ARG A 238 -13.37 -20.29 -0.13
C ARG A 238 -12.10 -21.13 -0.16
N HIS A 239 -11.00 -20.61 0.38
CA HIS A 239 -9.73 -21.33 0.38
C HIS A 239 -9.71 -22.52 1.34
N GLN A 240 -10.51 -22.46 2.41
CA GLN A 240 -10.57 -23.48 3.47
C GLN A 240 -11.85 -24.34 3.39
N THR A 241 -12.62 -24.22 2.31
CA THR A 241 -13.89 -24.92 2.06
C THR A 241 -14.93 -24.87 3.20
N ASP A 242 -14.92 -23.81 4.02
CA ASP A 242 -15.92 -23.59 5.08
C ASP A 242 -17.19 -22.97 4.49
N LEU A 243 -18.10 -23.85 4.06
CA LEU A 243 -19.39 -23.46 3.50
C LEU A 243 -20.24 -22.66 4.49
N GLN A 244 -20.24 -23.06 5.76
CA GLN A 244 -21.15 -22.51 6.76
C GLN A 244 -20.83 -21.04 7.06
N ARG A 245 -19.55 -20.70 7.18
CA ARG A 245 -19.08 -19.31 7.34
C ARG A 245 -19.16 -18.53 6.04
N GLY A 246 -18.86 -19.18 4.91
CA GLY A 246 -19.00 -18.58 3.58
C GLY A 246 -20.41 -18.06 3.32
N GLU A 247 -21.45 -18.87 3.60
CA GLU A 247 -22.85 -18.47 3.46
C GLU A 247 -23.22 -17.28 4.37
N ARG A 248 -22.79 -17.31 5.65
CA ARG A 248 -23.05 -16.21 6.59
C ARG A 248 -22.42 -14.90 6.10
N ALA A 249 -21.13 -14.94 5.75
CA ALA A 249 -20.40 -13.77 5.26
C ALA A 249 -21.05 -13.20 3.99
N ALA A 250 -21.42 -14.06 3.03
CA ALA A 250 -22.06 -13.64 1.80
C ALA A 250 -23.45 -13.02 2.02
N ASN A 251 -24.26 -13.59 2.93
CA ASN A 251 -25.56 -13.03 3.29
C ASN A 251 -25.45 -11.65 3.92
N ILE A 252 -24.46 -11.44 4.81
CA ILE A 252 -24.19 -10.12 5.40
C ILE A 252 -23.74 -9.13 4.32
N LEU A 253 -22.86 -9.55 3.41
CA LEU A 253 -22.41 -8.70 2.30
C LEU A 253 -23.55 -8.24 1.40
N LEU A 254 -24.51 -9.11 1.08
CA LEU A 254 -25.69 -8.75 0.29
C LEU A 254 -26.63 -7.78 1.02
N GLN A 255 -26.66 -7.81 2.35
CA GLN A 255 -27.41 -6.83 3.15
C GLN A 255 -26.72 -5.46 3.18
N LEU A 256 -25.38 -5.44 3.21
CA LEU A 256 -24.59 -4.20 3.20
C LEU A 256 -24.56 -3.55 1.81
N ASP A 257 -24.43 -4.36 0.76
CA ASP A 257 -24.42 -3.93 -0.64
C ASP A 257 -25.08 -5.00 -1.53
N PRO A 258 -26.36 -4.81 -1.89
CA PRO A 258 -27.09 -5.75 -2.73
C PRO A 258 -26.48 -5.97 -4.12
N GLU A 259 -25.71 -5.00 -4.65
CA GLU A 259 -25.11 -5.05 -5.98
C GLU A 259 -23.68 -5.61 -5.96
N ASN A 260 -23.19 -6.10 -4.82
CA ASN A 260 -21.86 -6.67 -4.71
C ASN A 260 -21.76 -7.99 -5.51
N VAL A 261 -21.31 -7.88 -6.76
CA VAL A 261 -21.13 -9.03 -7.67
C VAL A 261 -20.04 -9.98 -7.15
N ALA A 262 -19.01 -9.44 -6.50
CA ALA A 262 -17.87 -10.23 -6.02
C ALA A 262 -18.29 -11.23 -4.93
N SER A 263 -19.18 -10.84 -4.02
CA SER A 263 -19.69 -11.74 -2.98
C SER A 263 -20.46 -12.92 -3.57
N ARG A 264 -21.30 -12.69 -4.58
CA ARG A 264 -22.06 -13.73 -5.28
C ARG A 264 -21.15 -14.72 -6.03
N VAL A 265 -20.13 -14.19 -6.72
CA VAL A 265 -19.15 -15.02 -7.43
C VAL A 265 -18.38 -15.92 -6.47
N ILE A 266 -17.91 -15.37 -5.34
CA ILE A 266 -17.17 -16.17 -4.36
C ILE A 266 -18.07 -17.24 -3.75
N LEU A 267 -19.29 -16.90 -3.34
CA LEU A 267 -20.24 -17.86 -2.78
C LEU A 267 -20.55 -19.01 -3.76
N SER A 268 -20.80 -18.70 -5.04
CA SER A 268 -21.02 -19.72 -6.08
C SER A 268 -19.81 -20.65 -6.23
N ASN A 269 -18.59 -20.14 -6.09
CA ASN A 269 -17.39 -20.95 -6.16
C ASN A 269 -17.24 -21.87 -4.94
N ILE A 270 -17.64 -21.41 -3.74
CA ILE A 270 -17.62 -22.24 -2.54
C ILE A 270 -18.54 -23.45 -2.72
N TYR A 271 -19.79 -23.23 -3.18
CA TYR A 271 -20.71 -24.33 -3.48
C TYR A 271 -20.12 -25.32 -4.49
N ALA A 272 -19.58 -24.83 -5.61
CA ALA A 272 -19.01 -25.69 -6.65
C ALA A 272 -17.88 -26.59 -6.12
N ILE A 273 -17.02 -26.07 -5.23
CA ILE A 273 -15.92 -26.85 -4.62
C ILE A 273 -16.48 -27.90 -3.66
N SER A 274 -17.41 -27.54 -2.78
CA SER A 274 -18.02 -28.48 -1.84
C SER A 274 -18.75 -29.63 -2.54
N TYR A 275 -19.47 -29.36 -3.64
CA TYR A 275 -20.12 -30.40 -4.44
C TYR A 275 -19.11 -31.38 -5.08
N MET A 276 -17.96 -30.90 -5.55
CA MET A 276 -16.92 -31.77 -6.13
C MET A 276 -16.25 -32.66 -5.07
N GLU A 277 -16.07 -32.16 -3.84
CA GLU A 277 -15.52 -32.95 -2.73
C GLU A 277 -16.49 -34.07 -2.28
N GLU A 278 -17.79 -33.79 -2.26
CA GLU A 278 -18.81 -34.83 -1.98
C GLU A 278 -18.83 -35.91 -3.06
N GLU A 279 -18.79 -35.56 -4.35
CA GLU A 279 -18.77 -36.55 -5.45
C GLU A 279 -17.51 -37.41 -5.43
N THR A 280 -16.33 -36.83 -5.15
CA THR A 280 -15.07 -37.60 -5.09
C THR A 280 -15.02 -38.57 -3.91
N LEU A 281 -15.59 -38.21 -2.76
CA LEU A 281 -15.72 -39.13 -1.61
C LEU A 281 -16.67 -40.29 -1.89
N ILE A 282 -17.74 -40.07 -2.63
CA ILE A 282 -18.68 -41.13 -3.04
C ILE A 282 -17.98 -42.13 -3.97
N VAL A 283 -17.21 -41.65 -4.96
CA VAL A 283 -16.49 -42.52 -5.90
C VAL A 283 -15.45 -43.39 -5.19
N ILE A 284 -14.71 -42.84 -4.22
CA ILE A 284 -13.69 -43.61 -3.46
C ILE A 284 -14.34 -44.63 -2.51
N ALA A 285 -15.57 -44.38 -2.04
CA ALA A 285 -16.28 -45.30 -1.15
C ALA A 285 -16.95 -46.48 -1.88
N GLU A 286 -17.06 -46.42 -3.21
CA GLU A 286 -17.63 -47.46 -4.06
C GLU A 286 -16.57 -48.43 -4.67
N ASP A 287 -15.27 -48.18 -4.44
CA ASP A 287 -14.12 -49.02 -4.83
C ASP A 287 -13.53 -49.83 -3.64
#